data_AF-A0AA89BS44-F1
#
_entry.id   AF-A0AA89BS44-F1
#
_cell.length_a   1.000
_cell.length_b   1.000
_cell.length_c   1.000
_cell.angle_alpha   90.00
_cell.angle_beta   90.00
_cell.angle_gamma   90.00
#
_symmetry.space_group_name_H-M   'P 1'
#
loop_
_entity.id
_entity.type
_entity.pdbx_description
1 polymer ?
#
loop_
_entity_poly.entity_id
_entity_poly.type
_entity_poly.pdbx_seq_one_letter_code
_entity_poly.pdbx_strand_id
1 'polypeptide(L)'
;MESNGQVIEENVSTENPKETPKEQRKLVQLSLDNISSTLKKALVSDKPATKKTKRTSSTDTVGEIIIGDELKSIHERLDEMSEQMKCMVHKTDIEEIVKKTVKETVDQLKGEIKSELMSEMKEEIMSELKTEMDECIGESAANLSEKIGVNSEKVDGINLDVDVLREKIVKQSTEIRHLQENLNKTSKMVQSALQLANHNQQYSQKNNIKIVGWKESPRENLRSDLCKILKDKGGLDIDPSTVLAIHRIPGGSRGQRPVIVKFINSEIKTKVIKKRQTLKSVFMMHEHVTPMNVNLIKSLKENERVDSAWYFNCNVYALDINGDRHKLEICDDIDQKFRHIRL
;
A
#
# COMPACT_ATOMS: atom_id res chain seq x y z
N MET A 1 37.37 23.77 -37.52
CA MET A 1 36.90 23.32 -36.18
C MET A 1 35.44 23.70 -36.10
N GLU A 2 34.57 22.72 -36.33
CA GLU A 2 33.12 22.91 -36.33
C GLU A 2 32.55 21.78 -35.47
N SER A 3 31.66 22.10 -34.54
CA SER A 3 31.00 21.11 -33.67
C SER A 3 29.50 21.41 -33.65
N ASN A 4 28.75 20.65 -34.43
CA ASN A 4 27.29 20.77 -34.48
C ASN A 4 26.67 20.27 -33.17
N GLY A 5 26.27 21.21 -32.30
CA GLY A 5 25.46 20.92 -31.12
C GLY A 5 24.01 20.67 -31.52
N GLN A 6 23.65 19.42 -31.79
CA GLN A 6 22.29 19.03 -32.15
C GLN A 6 21.40 19.01 -30.90
N VAL A 7 20.44 19.95 -30.83
CA VAL A 7 19.46 20.02 -29.74
C VAL A 7 18.37 18.97 -29.98
N ILE A 8 18.04 18.21 -28.95
CA ILE A 8 16.90 17.28 -28.93
C ILE A 8 15.76 17.95 -28.16
N GLU A 9 14.62 18.14 -28.81
CA GLU A 9 13.37 18.60 -28.17
C GLU A 9 12.54 17.37 -27.74
N GLU A 10 12.50 17.07 -26.44
CA GLU A 10 11.54 16.09 -25.91
C GLU A 10 10.22 16.79 -25.55
N ASN A 11 9.16 16.44 -26.28
CA ASN A 11 7.79 16.90 -26.00
C ASN A 11 7.21 16.16 -24.78
N VAL A 12 7.29 16.77 -23.59
CA VAL A 12 6.59 16.27 -22.40
C VAL A 12 5.14 16.76 -22.42
N SER A 13 4.25 15.96 -23.01
CA SER A 13 2.80 16.19 -23.02
C SER A 13 2.19 15.97 -21.63
N THR A 14 1.69 17.03 -21.01
CA THR A 14 1.03 16.96 -19.69
C THR A 14 -0.41 16.45 -19.80
N GLU A 15 -0.64 15.17 -19.56
CA GLU A 15 -1.99 14.65 -19.30
C GLU A 15 -2.43 14.97 -17.86
N ASN A 16 -3.71 15.34 -17.69
CA ASN A 16 -4.28 15.64 -16.38
C ASN A 16 -4.59 14.35 -15.59
N PRO A 17 -4.10 14.19 -14.35
CA PRO A 17 -4.56 13.12 -13.47
C PRO A 17 -6.02 13.36 -13.07
N LYS A 18 -6.93 12.47 -13.51
CA LYS A 18 -8.32 12.48 -13.06
C LYS A 18 -8.39 12.16 -11.56
N GLU A 19 -9.27 12.83 -10.84
CA GLU A 19 -9.52 12.56 -9.42
C GLU A 19 -10.08 11.14 -9.21
N THR A 20 -9.35 10.31 -8.47
CA THR A 20 -9.88 9.04 -7.93
C THR A 20 -10.53 9.27 -6.57
N PRO A 21 -11.70 8.67 -6.27
CA PRO A 21 -12.36 8.84 -4.97
C PRO A 21 -11.48 8.41 -3.79
N LYS A 22 -11.64 9.09 -2.64
CA LYS A 22 -10.95 8.76 -1.39
C LYS A 22 -11.52 7.48 -0.77
N GLU A 23 -11.01 6.33 -1.20
CA GLU A 23 -11.34 5.04 -0.60
C GLU A 23 -10.84 4.96 0.85
N GLN A 24 -11.79 4.90 1.80
CA GLN A 24 -11.47 4.87 3.22
C GLN A 24 -10.94 3.49 3.63
N ARG A 25 -9.61 3.35 3.66
CA ARG A 25 -8.94 2.18 4.26
C ARG A 25 -9.20 2.14 5.77
N LYS A 26 -10.32 1.50 6.16
CA LYS A 26 -10.54 1.06 7.54
C LYS A 26 -9.39 0.12 7.94
N LEU A 27 -8.74 0.39 9.07
CA LEU A 27 -7.90 -0.63 9.70
C LEU A 27 -8.78 -1.81 10.11
N VAL A 28 -8.47 -2.99 9.59
CA VAL A 28 -8.97 -4.24 10.16
C VAL A 28 -8.14 -4.52 11.41
N GLN A 29 -8.70 -4.24 12.59
CA GLN A 29 -8.16 -4.80 13.83
C GLN A 29 -8.39 -6.30 13.82
N LEU A 30 -7.31 -7.09 13.82
CA LEU A 30 -7.39 -8.53 14.03
C LEU A 30 -7.54 -8.79 15.54
N SER A 31 -8.80 -8.88 15.99
CA SER A 31 -9.12 -9.38 17.34
C SER A 31 -8.76 -10.86 17.44
N LEU A 32 -7.68 -11.16 18.18
CA LEU A 32 -7.33 -12.52 18.60
C LEU A 32 -8.02 -12.86 19.92
N ASP A 33 -9.34 -13.03 19.85
CA ASP A 33 -10.19 -13.53 20.94
C ASP A 33 -11.13 -14.63 20.42
N ASN A 34 -11.52 -15.55 21.31
CA ASN A 34 -12.40 -16.71 21.07
C ASN A 34 -11.86 -17.83 20.16
N ILE A 35 -11.11 -18.76 20.74
CA ILE A 35 -11.57 -20.15 20.75
C ILE A 35 -11.75 -20.56 22.21
N SER A 36 -12.99 -20.86 22.60
CA SER A 36 -13.34 -21.24 23.98
C SER A 36 -13.11 -22.73 24.23
N SER A 37 -13.05 -23.09 25.51
CA SER A 37 -12.73 -24.43 26.00
C SER A 37 -13.92 -25.40 26.03
N THR A 38 -13.62 -26.65 26.41
CA THR A 38 -14.54 -27.61 27.07
C THR A 38 -15.49 -28.44 26.21
N LEU A 39 -15.13 -29.73 26.01
CA LEU A 39 -16.00 -30.92 25.94
C LEU A 39 -15.09 -32.17 25.99
N LYS A 40 -15.33 -33.26 26.74
CA LYS A 40 -16.11 -33.49 27.98
C LYS A 40 -15.59 -34.79 28.65
N LYS A 41 -15.70 -34.94 29.98
CA LYS A 41 -15.41 -36.22 30.69
C LYS A 41 -16.69 -37.04 30.92
N ALA A 42 -16.63 -38.34 30.70
CA ALA A 42 -17.52 -39.40 31.23
C ALA A 42 -16.73 -40.73 31.16
N LEU A 43 -16.51 -41.58 32.17
CA LEU A 43 -17.05 -41.80 33.54
C LEU A 43 -18.18 -42.84 33.64
N VAL A 44 -17.77 -44.11 33.78
CA VAL A 44 -18.49 -45.36 34.13
C VAL A 44 -17.41 -46.25 34.78
N SER A 45 -17.42 -46.81 36.01
CA SER A 45 -18.44 -47.11 37.06
C SER A 45 -19.34 -48.30 36.71
N ASP A 46 -19.27 -49.50 37.32
CA ASP A 46 -19.28 -49.77 38.77
C ASP A 46 -19.10 -51.30 39.11
N LYS A 47 -18.64 -51.61 40.34
CA LYS A 47 -18.89 -52.83 41.19
C LYS A 47 -18.42 -54.28 40.84
N PRO A 48 -18.38 -55.22 41.86
CA PRO A 48 -17.35 -56.29 41.90
C PRO A 48 -17.74 -57.70 42.49
N ALA A 49 -16.73 -58.60 42.53
CA ALA A 49 -16.40 -59.59 43.59
C ALA A 49 -17.33 -60.75 44.03
N THR A 50 -16.87 -61.99 43.76
CA THR A 50 -17.07 -63.25 44.55
C THR A 50 -15.80 -64.13 44.34
N LYS A 51 -15.08 -64.71 45.32
CA LYS A 51 -15.38 -65.80 46.30
C LYS A 51 -16.03 -67.04 45.62
N LYS A 52 -15.65 -68.31 45.84
CA LYS A 52 -15.29 -68.98 47.12
C LYS A 52 -14.90 -70.49 46.88
N THR A 53 -13.95 -71.05 47.66
CA THR A 53 -13.82 -72.52 48.02
C THR A 53 -13.57 -73.57 46.89
N LYS A 54 -13.17 -74.85 47.12
CA LYS A 54 -12.93 -75.65 48.35
C LYS A 54 -11.83 -76.75 48.17
N ARG A 55 -11.32 -77.32 49.28
CA ARG A 55 -10.59 -78.61 49.39
C ARG A 55 -11.55 -79.80 49.61
N THR A 56 -11.17 -81.01 49.17
CA THR A 56 -11.56 -82.37 49.66
C THR A 56 -10.66 -83.40 48.92
N SER A 57 -10.16 -84.55 49.38
CA SER A 57 -10.28 -85.42 50.59
C SER A 57 -11.56 -86.28 50.71
N SER A 58 -11.54 -87.57 51.07
CA SER A 58 -10.44 -88.56 51.27
C SER A 58 -11.00 -89.99 51.46
N THR A 59 -10.13 -91.01 51.54
CA THR A 59 -10.21 -92.25 52.36
C THR A 59 -11.45 -93.19 52.32
N ASP A 60 -11.17 -94.45 51.95
CA ASP A 60 -11.44 -95.72 52.68
C ASP A 60 -12.84 -96.10 53.22
N THR A 61 -13.26 -97.36 52.99
CA THR A 61 -13.50 -98.44 54.00
C THR A 61 -14.29 -99.64 53.40
N VAL A 62 -13.78 -100.89 53.48
CA VAL A 62 -14.11 -102.01 54.42
C VAL A 62 -15.47 -102.70 54.18
N GLY A 63 -15.48 -104.04 54.11
CA GLY A 63 -16.72 -104.87 54.07
C GLY A 63 -16.49 -106.37 53.83
N GLU A 64 -16.76 -107.17 54.86
CA GLU A 64 -16.70 -108.65 55.00
C GLU A 64 -17.40 -109.45 53.87
N ILE A 65 -16.84 -110.57 53.37
CA ILE A 65 -16.85 -111.94 53.93
C ILE A 65 -18.26 -112.51 54.19
N ILE A 66 -18.63 -113.55 53.43
CA ILE A 66 -19.39 -114.74 53.88
C ILE A 66 -19.04 -115.90 52.92
N ILE A 67 -18.97 -117.14 53.45
CA ILE A 67 -18.49 -118.33 52.76
C ILE A 67 -19.65 -119.33 52.61
N GLY A 68 -19.72 -120.03 51.46
CA GLY A 68 -20.38 -121.33 51.39
C GLY A 68 -21.43 -121.56 50.30
N ASP A 69 -21.04 -121.56 49.01
CA ASP A 69 -21.71 -122.39 47.97
C ASP A 69 -20.83 -122.59 46.70
N GLU A 70 -19.51 -122.62 46.88
CA GLU A 70 -18.54 -122.29 45.81
C GLU A 70 -18.36 -123.34 44.70
N LEU A 71 -18.85 -124.57 44.84
CA LEU A 71 -18.48 -125.69 43.95
C LEU A 71 -19.46 -126.00 42.80
N LYS A 72 -20.58 -125.28 42.67
CA LYS A 72 -21.47 -125.37 41.48
C LYS A 72 -21.39 -124.18 40.54
N SER A 73 -21.38 -122.96 41.08
CA SER A 73 -21.37 -121.72 40.26
C SER A 73 -20.12 -121.55 39.38
N ILE A 74 -18.99 -122.17 39.75
CA ILE A 74 -17.73 -122.07 38.99
C ILE A 74 -17.84 -122.70 37.59
N HIS A 75 -18.66 -123.73 37.36
CA HIS A 75 -18.80 -124.32 36.03
C HIS A 75 -19.61 -123.41 35.08
N GLU A 76 -20.77 -122.91 35.52
CA GLU A 76 -21.60 -122.00 34.70
C GLU A 76 -20.86 -120.69 34.39
N ARG A 77 -20.09 -120.16 35.35
CA ARG A 77 -19.25 -118.96 35.12
C ARG A 77 -18.07 -119.19 34.18
N LEU A 78 -17.57 -120.42 34.02
CA LEU A 78 -16.50 -120.69 33.06
C LEU A 78 -16.99 -120.64 31.62
N ASP A 79 -18.20 -121.13 31.33
CA ASP A 79 -18.81 -121.00 30.01
C ASP A 79 -19.25 -119.56 29.70
N GLU A 80 -19.79 -118.82 30.68
CA GLU A 80 -20.07 -117.38 30.53
C GLU A 80 -18.78 -116.57 30.27
N MET A 81 -17.69 -116.84 31.00
CA MET A 81 -16.38 -116.21 30.75
C MET A 81 -15.83 -116.56 29.35
N SER A 82 -16.09 -117.78 28.86
CA SER A 82 -15.61 -118.24 27.55
C SER A 82 -16.22 -117.43 26.40
N GLU A 83 -17.55 -117.27 26.34
CA GLU A 83 -18.17 -116.44 25.29
C GLU A 83 -17.99 -114.93 25.55
N GLN A 84 -17.79 -114.47 26.80
CA GLN A 84 -17.36 -113.08 27.05
C GLN A 84 -15.96 -112.81 26.47
N MET A 85 -14.98 -113.71 26.67
CA MET A 85 -13.64 -113.57 26.09
C MET A 85 -13.62 -113.58 24.55
N LYS A 86 -14.60 -114.22 23.92
CA LYS A 86 -14.71 -114.29 22.46
C LYS A 86 -15.23 -113.00 21.80
N CYS A 87 -15.90 -112.16 22.59
CA CYS A 87 -16.30 -110.79 22.23
C CYS A 87 -15.24 -109.74 22.64
N MET A 88 -14.11 -110.13 23.25
CA MET A 88 -13.07 -109.20 23.66
C MET A 88 -12.07 -108.91 22.55
N VAL A 89 -12.23 -107.73 21.93
CA VAL A 89 -11.19 -106.98 21.20
C VAL A 89 -10.58 -107.75 20.02
N HIS A 90 -11.18 -107.61 18.84
CA HIS A 90 -10.57 -108.06 17.60
C HIS A 90 -9.39 -107.15 17.21
N LYS A 91 -8.44 -107.69 16.43
CA LYS A 91 -7.27 -106.97 15.92
C LYS A 91 -7.66 -105.72 15.12
N THR A 92 -8.80 -105.75 14.45
CA THR A 92 -9.43 -104.61 13.75
C THR A 92 -9.69 -103.43 14.67
N ASP A 93 -10.14 -103.71 15.89
CA ASP A 93 -10.61 -102.71 16.85
C ASP A 93 -9.39 -102.01 17.46
N ILE A 94 -8.31 -102.76 17.71
CA ILE A 94 -6.99 -102.22 18.06
C ILE A 94 -6.45 -101.37 16.90
N GLU A 95 -6.53 -101.84 15.65
CA GLU A 95 -6.07 -101.05 14.50
C GLU A 95 -6.90 -99.76 14.28
N GLU A 96 -8.20 -99.75 14.60
CA GLU A 96 -9.04 -98.56 14.52
C GLU A 96 -8.80 -97.60 15.70
N ILE A 97 -8.68 -98.11 16.93
CA ILE A 97 -8.31 -97.31 18.11
C ILE A 97 -6.91 -96.68 17.92
N VAL A 98 -5.94 -97.44 17.39
CA VAL A 98 -4.60 -96.92 17.06
C VAL A 98 -4.68 -95.91 15.92
N LYS A 99 -5.41 -96.17 14.82
CA LYS A 99 -5.60 -95.17 13.75
C LYS A 99 -6.26 -93.90 14.27
N LYS A 100 -7.25 -94.01 15.16
CA LYS A 100 -7.96 -92.87 15.75
C LYS A 100 -7.03 -92.07 16.67
N THR A 101 -6.38 -92.71 17.63
CA THR A 101 -5.48 -92.03 18.58
C THR A 101 -4.23 -91.47 17.91
N VAL A 102 -3.65 -92.16 16.92
CA VAL A 102 -2.57 -91.61 16.08
C VAL A 102 -3.08 -90.43 15.25
N LYS A 103 -4.30 -90.47 14.70
CA LYS A 103 -4.86 -89.32 13.98
C LYS A 103 -5.14 -88.14 14.92
N GLU A 104 -5.76 -88.36 16.08
CA GLU A 104 -6.07 -87.31 17.05
C GLU A 104 -4.78 -86.65 17.59
N THR A 105 -3.75 -87.44 17.91
CA THR A 105 -2.43 -86.89 18.31
C THR A 105 -1.69 -86.20 17.16
N VAL A 106 -1.78 -86.68 15.92
CA VAL A 106 -1.19 -86.00 14.75
C VAL A 106 -1.93 -84.70 14.41
N ASP A 107 -3.27 -84.69 14.43
CA ASP A 107 -4.06 -83.48 14.18
C ASP A 107 -3.90 -82.46 15.33
N GLN A 108 -3.75 -82.91 16.59
CA GLN A 108 -3.39 -82.05 17.72
C GLN A 108 -1.99 -81.46 17.58
N LEU A 109 -0.94 -82.29 17.41
CA LEU A 109 0.43 -81.82 17.20
C LEU A 109 0.54 -80.87 16.01
N LYS A 110 -0.18 -81.14 14.91
CA LYS A 110 -0.26 -80.27 13.74
C LYS A 110 -1.00 -78.95 14.03
N GLY A 111 -1.96 -78.95 14.96
CA GLY A 111 -2.59 -77.75 15.48
C GLY A 111 -1.61 -76.91 16.30
N GLU A 112 -0.95 -77.54 17.27
CA GLU A 112 0.01 -76.92 18.20
C GLU A 112 1.24 -76.36 17.46
N ILE A 113 1.91 -77.17 16.63
CA ILE A 113 3.03 -76.73 15.79
C ILE A 113 2.61 -75.58 14.87
N LYS A 114 1.38 -75.61 14.33
CA LYS A 114 0.88 -74.51 13.50
C LYS A 114 0.60 -73.25 14.32
N SER A 115 0.10 -73.34 15.56
CA SER A 115 -0.11 -72.15 16.39
C SER A 115 1.21 -71.55 16.87
N GLU A 116 2.18 -72.38 17.27
CA GLU A 116 3.50 -71.93 17.74
C GLU A 116 4.22 -71.19 16.60
N LEU A 117 4.39 -71.86 15.45
CA LEU A 117 5.15 -71.33 14.31
C LEU A 117 4.45 -70.12 13.66
N MET A 118 3.11 -70.05 13.68
CA MET A 118 2.38 -68.84 13.27
C MET A 118 2.45 -67.71 14.30
N SER A 119 2.73 -68.00 15.58
CA SER A 119 2.94 -66.98 16.61
C SER A 119 4.35 -66.42 16.52
N GLU A 120 5.37 -67.28 16.48
CA GLU A 120 6.78 -66.91 16.30
C GLU A 120 6.97 -66.05 15.02
N MET A 121 6.54 -66.57 13.85
CA MET A 121 6.65 -65.85 12.59
C MET A 121 5.86 -64.52 12.58
N LYS A 122 4.77 -64.43 13.35
CA LYS A 122 4.01 -63.17 13.48
C LYS A 122 4.73 -62.18 14.39
N GLU A 123 5.32 -62.61 15.50
CA GLU A 123 6.08 -61.73 16.39
C GLU A 123 7.37 -61.25 15.73
N GLU A 124 8.05 -62.10 14.95
CA GLU A 124 9.23 -61.75 14.16
C GLU A 124 8.88 -60.70 13.08
N ILE A 125 7.88 -60.97 12.22
CA ILE A 125 7.44 -60.00 11.19
C ILE A 125 6.93 -58.69 11.82
N MET A 126 6.21 -58.75 12.95
CA MET A 126 5.78 -57.53 13.66
C MET A 126 6.95 -56.77 14.31
N SER A 127 8.02 -57.46 14.70
CA SER A 127 9.25 -56.85 15.21
C SER A 127 10.00 -56.13 14.09
N GLU A 128 10.27 -56.81 12.98
CA GLU A 128 10.96 -56.24 11.81
C GLU A 128 10.20 -55.04 11.24
N LEU A 129 8.91 -55.22 10.92
CA LEU A 129 8.06 -54.16 10.35
C LEU A 129 7.96 -52.94 11.27
N LYS A 130 7.94 -53.15 12.60
CA LYS A 130 7.94 -52.04 13.55
C LYS A 130 9.29 -51.32 13.55
N THR A 131 10.41 -52.04 13.50
CA THR A 131 11.75 -51.44 13.46
C THR A 131 11.94 -50.63 12.17
N GLU A 132 11.62 -51.17 10.99
CA GLU A 132 11.66 -50.40 9.73
C GLU A 132 10.77 -49.15 9.78
N MET A 133 9.58 -49.26 10.39
CA MET A 133 8.64 -48.14 10.52
C MET A 133 9.12 -47.07 11.51
N ASP A 134 9.67 -47.46 12.67
CA ASP A 134 10.25 -46.54 13.65
C ASP A 134 11.51 -45.83 13.07
N GLU A 135 12.34 -46.53 12.29
CA GLU A 135 13.48 -45.94 11.57
C GLU A 135 13.04 -44.96 10.46
N CYS A 136 12.10 -45.35 9.60
CA CYS A 136 11.57 -44.51 8.52
C CYS A 136 10.88 -43.23 9.06
N ILE A 137 10.17 -43.34 10.19
CA ILE A 137 9.61 -42.19 10.90
C ILE A 137 10.73 -41.32 11.50
N GLY A 138 11.79 -41.93 12.06
CA GLY A 138 12.96 -41.23 12.59
C GLY A 138 13.70 -40.40 11.54
N GLU A 139 14.03 -40.99 10.39
CA GLU A 139 14.65 -40.27 9.27
C GLU A 139 13.74 -39.15 8.75
N SER A 140 12.44 -39.43 8.60
CA SER A 140 11.46 -38.43 8.14
C SER A 140 11.36 -37.25 9.11
N ALA A 141 11.38 -37.50 10.42
CA ALA A 141 11.35 -36.47 11.45
C ALA A 141 12.65 -35.64 11.47
N ALA A 142 13.81 -36.26 11.32
CA ALA A 142 15.11 -35.57 11.22
C ALA A 142 15.15 -34.65 9.98
N ASN A 143 14.77 -35.17 8.81
CA ASN A 143 14.68 -34.42 7.55
C ASN A 143 13.68 -33.25 7.61
N LEU A 144 12.61 -33.35 8.41
CA LEU A 144 11.68 -32.25 8.65
C LEU A 144 12.26 -31.21 9.62
N SER A 145 12.95 -31.66 10.68
CA SER A 145 13.61 -30.78 11.66
C SER A 145 14.65 -29.86 11.02
N GLU A 146 15.52 -30.42 10.16
CA GLU A 146 16.52 -29.65 9.41
C GLU A 146 15.85 -28.58 8.52
N LYS A 147 14.81 -28.96 7.76
CA LYS A 147 14.05 -28.04 6.89
C LYS A 147 13.32 -26.95 7.67
N ILE A 148 12.88 -27.22 8.90
CA ILE A 148 12.31 -26.23 9.81
C ILE A 148 13.39 -25.23 10.25
N GLY A 149 14.57 -25.71 10.66
CA GLY A 149 15.70 -24.84 11.03
C GLY A 149 16.12 -23.90 9.90
N VAL A 150 16.43 -24.47 8.74
CA VAL A 150 16.85 -23.73 7.52
C VAL A 150 15.77 -22.75 7.03
N ASN A 151 14.49 -22.99 7.31
CA ASN A 151 13.43 -22.03 7.00
C ASN A 151 13.23 -20.97 8.09
N SER A 152 13.53 -21.26 9.37
CA SER A 152 13.55 -20.25 10.44
C SER A 152 14.61 -19.18 10.14
N GLU A 153 15.84 -19.59 9.82
CA GLU A 153 16.94 -18.67 9.48
C GLU A 153 16.57 -17.73 8.32
N LYS A 154 15.85 -18.22 7.30
CA LYS A 154 15.35 -17.41 6.19
C LYS A 154 14.26 -16.44 6.62
N VAL A 155 13.34 -16.85 7.50
CA VAL A 155 12.31 -15.97 8.05
C VAL A 155 12.95 -14.85 8.87
N ASP A 156 13.95 -15.16 9.69
CA ASP A 156 14.67 -14.16 10.49
C ASP A 156 15.48 -13.19 9.61
N GLY A 157 16.12 -13.68 8.55
CA GLY A 157 16.76 -12.82 7.53
C GLY A 157 15.77 -11.89 6.81
N ILE A 158 14.61 -12.42 6.40
CA ILE A 158 13.54 -11.61 5.77
C ILE A 158 12.98 -10.56 6.74
N ASN A 159 12.83 -10.90 8.02
CA ASN A 159 12.39 -9.94 9.05
C ASN A 159 13.39 -8.78 9.21
N LEU A 160 14.70 -9.08 9.22
CA LEU A 160 15.75 -8.07 9.27
C LEU A 160 15.70 -7.12 8.06
N ASP A 161 15.58 -7.65 6.84
CA ASP A 161 15.46 -6.86 5.62
C ASP A 161 14.18 -6.00 5.61
N VAL A 162 13.06 -6.52 6.11
CA VAL A 162 11.80 -5.78 6.26
C VAL A 162 11.96 -4.57 7.18
N ASP A 163 12.67 -4.70 8.31
CA ASP A 163 12.90 -3.58 9.22
C ASP A 163 13.92 -2.56 8.68
N VAL A 164 14.96 -3.02 7.97
CA VAL A 164 15.87 -2.12 7.23
C VAL A 164 15.13 -1.34 6.12
N LEU A 165 14.19 -1.97 5.43
CA LEU A 165 13.36 -1.31 4.42
C LEU A 165 12.36 -0.33 5.05
N ARG A 166 11.73 -0.67 6.18
CA ARG A 166 10.89 0.25 6.97
C ARG A 166 11.67 1.50 7.39
N GLU A 167 12.88 1.34 7.90
CA GLU A 167 13.73 2.46 8.31
C GLU A 167 14.09 3.38 7.13
N LYS A 168 14.42 2.80 5.96
CA LYS A 168 14.66 3.55 4.71
C LYS A 168 13.41 4.33 4.25
N ILE A 169 12.23 3.72 4.30
CA ILE A 169 10.95 4.37 3.95
C ILE A 169 10.67 5.56 4.88
N VAL A 170 10.94 5.43 6.19
CA VAL A 170 10.78 6.54 7.15
C VAL A 170 11.77 7.68 6.85
N LYS A 171 13.04 7.36 6.56
CA LYS A 171 14.07 8.36 6.18
C LYS A 171 13.68 9.12 4.90
N GLN A 172 13.26 8.42 3.85
CA GLN A 172 12.79 9.06 2.61
C GLN A 172 11.51 9.90 2.83
N SER A 173 10.61 9.44 3.69
CA SER A 173 9.37 10.18 3.99
C SER A 173 9.63 11.50 4.72
N THR A 174 10.62 11.56 5.63
CA THR A 174 11.00 12.81 6.30
C THR A 174 11.77 13.76 5.38
N GLU A 175 12.60 13.23 4.47
CA GLU A 175 13.27 14.01 3.43
C GLU A 175 12.27 14.65 2.45
N ILE A 176 11.30 13.87 1.94
CA ILE A 176 10.24 14.37 1.05
C ILE A 176 9.46 15.51 1.72
N ARG A 177 9.09 15.38 3.01
CA ARG A 177 8.42 16.46 3.76
C ARG A 177 9.29 17.71 3.86
N HIS A 178 10.58 17.56 4.16
CA HIS A 178 11.52 18.68 4.25
C HIS A 178 11.71 19.40 2.89
N LEU A 179 11.80 18.64 1.79
CA LEU A 179 11.85 19.19 0.42
C LEU A 179 10.56 19.93 0.05
N GLN A 180 9.38 19.38 0.39
CA GLN A 180 8.09 20.05 0.20
C GLN A 180 7.98 21.36 1.00
N GLU A 181 8.41 21.38 2.26
CA GLU A 181 8.46 22.61 3.04
C GLU A 181 9.39 23.66 2.42
N ASN A 182 10.55 23.25 1.93
CA ASN A 182 11.54 24.17 1.37
C ASN A 182 11.12 24.68 -0.02
N LEU A 183 10.46 23.86 -0.84
CA LEU A 183 9.81 24.30 -2.08
C LEU A 183 8.73 25.35 -1.78
N ASN A 184 7.90 25.14 -0.74
CA ASN A 184 6.89 26.10 -0.31
C ASN A 184 7.49 27.42 0.21
N LYS A 185 8.60 27.37 0.98
CA LYS A 185 9.34 28.55 1.44
C LYS A 185 9.92 29.34 0.26
N THR A 186 10.58 28.65 -0.67
CA THR A 186 11.19 29.25 -1.88
C THR A 186 10.15 29.84 -2.82
N SER A 187 9.02 29.16 -3.05
CA SER A 187 7.92 29.67 -3.89
C SER A 187 7.38 31.01 -3.37
N LYS A 188 7.12 31.11 -2.05
CA LYS A 188 6.69 32.37 -1.40
C LYS A 188 7.75 33.47 -1.49
N MET A 189 9.03 33.12 -1.36
CA MET A 189 10.15 34.05 -1.52
C MET A 189 10.22 34.59 -2.96
N VAL A 190 10.07 33.73 -3.97
CA VAL A 190 10.05 34.13 -5.39
C VAL A 190 8.84 35.02 -5.70
N GLN A 191 7.65 34.69 -5.21
CA GLN A 191 6.45 35.52 -5.38
C GLN A 191 6.64 36.94 -4.79
N SER A 192 7.17 37.03 -3.56
CA SER A 192 7.44 38.29 -2.87
C SER A 192 8.54 39.11 -3.59
N ALA A 193 9.63 38.47 -4.01
CA ALA A 193 10.68 39.11 -4.80
C ALA A 193 10.16 39.64 -6.15
N LEU A 194 9.26 38.91 -6.81
CA LEU A 194 8.63 39.31 -8.07
C LEU A 194 7.69 40.51 -7.88
N GLN A 195 6.85 40.49 -6.83
CA GLN A 195 6.00 41.61 -6.42
C GLN A 195 6.83 42.87 -6.17
N LEU A 196 7.91 42.75 -5.38
CA LEU A 196 8.81 43.86 -5.04
C LEU A 196 9.56 44.40 -6.28
N ALA A 197 10.06 43.51 -7.15
CA ALA A 197 10.73 43.90 -8.39
C ALA A 197 9.79 44.67 -9.34
N ASN A 198 8.56 44.17 -9.53
CA ASN A 198 7.53 44.84 -10.31
C ASN A 198 7.10 46.17 -9.68
N HIS A 199 6.96 46.24 -8.34
CA HIS A 199 6.65 47.48 -7.63
C HIS A 199 7.75 48.53 -7.83
N ASN A 200 9.02 48.16 -7.65
CA ASN A 200 10.16 49.05 -7.82
C ASN A 200 10.31 49.52 -9.28
N GLN A 201 10.12 48.62 -10.25
CA GLN A 201 10.07 48.98 -11.68
C GLN A 201 8.93 49.98 -11.93
N GLN A 202 7.72 49.70 -11.45
CA GLN A 202 6.56 50.55 -11.65
C GLN A 202 6.71 51.92 -10.98
N TYR A 203 7.32 51.98 -9.79
CA TYR A 203 7.63 53.21 -9.06
C TYR A 203 8.65 54.06 -9.82
N SER A 204 9.72 53.46 -10.37
CA SER A 204 10.69 54.16 -11.23
C SER A 204 10.05 54.78 -12.48
N GLN A 205 8.93 54.19 -12.93
CA GLN A 205 8.11 54.63 -14.07
C GLN A 205 6.95 55.58 -13.69
N LYS A 206 6.75 55.91 -12.40
CA LYS A 206 5.60 56.69 -11.91
C LYS A 206 5.38 58.00 -12.65
N ASN A 207 6.46 58.73 -12.99
CA ASN A 207 6.40 60.02 -13.69
C ASN A 207 6.60 59.90 -15.21
N ASN A 208 6.52 58.70 -15.77
CA ASN A 208 6.73 58.44 -17.19
C ASN A 208 5.39 58.38 -17.97
N ILE A 209 5.38 58.97 -19.17
CA ILE A 209 4.37 58.78 -20.21
C ILE A 209 5.01 58.04 -21.38
N LYS A 210 4.29 57.09 -21.97
CA LYS A 210 4.65 56.39 -23.21
C LYS A 210 3.78 56.93 -24.34
N ILE A 211 4.42 57.44 -25.39
CA ILE A 211 3.77 58.03 -26.56
C ILE A 211 3.97 57.11 -27.77
N VAL A 212 2.89 56.80 -28.49
CA VAL A 212 2.85 55.85 -29.61
C VAL A 212 2.23 56.55 -30.83
N GLY A 213 2.73 56.27 -32.03
CA GLY A 213 2.27 56.92 -33.26
C GLY A 213 2.81 58.36 -33.46
N TRP A 214 3.85 58.74 -32.73
CA TRP A 214 4.56 60.00 -32.99
C TRP A 214 5.52 59.81 -34.16
N LYS A 215 5.18 60.40 -35.31
CA LYS A 215 5.99 60.42 -36.54
C LYS A 215 7.47 60.74 -36.25
N GLU A 216 8.38 59.98 -36.87
CA GLU A 216 9.82 60.22 -36.78
C GLU A 216 10.27 61.30 -37.77
N SER A 217 11.27 62.09 -37.39
CA SER A 217 11.93 63.06 -38.28
C SER A 217 13.45 63.00 -38.12
N PRO A 218 14.24 63.14 -39.20
CA PRO A 218 15.70 63.24 -39.08
C PRO A 218 16.09 64.43 -38.21
N ARG A 219 16.99 64.21 -37.22
CA ARG A 219 17.46 65.23 -36.28
C ARG A 219 16.35 65.92 -35.46
N GLU A 220 15.27 65.19 -35.15
CA GLU A 220 14.17 65.63 -34.27
C GLU A 220 14.63 66.17 -32.91
N ASN A 221 13.92 67.18 -32.37
CA ASN A 221 14.15 67.70 -31.02
C ASN A 221 12.91 67.43 -30.17
N LEU A 222 12.77 66.17 -29.74
CA LEU A 222 11.61 65.67 -29.00
C LEU A 222 11.17 66.57 -27.84
N ARG A 223 12.10 67.23 -27.10
CA ARG A 223 11.75 68.14 -26.00
C ARG A 223 11.09 69.42 -26.51
N SER A 224 11.68 70.08 -27.52
CA SER A 224 11.12 71.29 -28.13
C SER A 224 9.79 71.00 -28.82
N ASP A 225 9.72 69.88 -29.54
CA ASP A 225 8.57 69.50 -30.34
C ASP A 225 7.40 69.03 -29.47
N LEU A 226 7.66 68.39 -28.32
CA LEU A 226 6.63 68.12 -27.31
C LEU A 226 6.00 69.42 -26.78
N CYS A 227 6.81 70.40 -26.37
CA CYS A 227 6.31 71.67 -25.83
C CYS A 227 5.44 72.42 -26.85
N LYS A 228 5.86 72.48 -28.14
CA LYS A 228 5.04 73.05 -29.23
C LYS A 228 3.71 72.31 -29.37
N ILE A 229 3.72 70.99 -29.51
CA ILE A 229 2.50 70.19 -29.70
C ILE A 229 1.53 70.33 -28.51
N LEU A 230 2.05 70.36 -27.26
CA LEU A 230 1.23 70.56 -26.07
C LEU A 230 0.63 71.97 -25.98
N LYS A 231 1.34 73.00 -26.45
CA LYS A 231 0.83 74.37 -26.56
C LYS A 231 -0.22 74.48 -27.68
N ASP A 232 0.16 74.14 -28.91
CA ASP A 232 -0.61 74.36 -30.15
C ASP A 232 -1.85 73.45 -30.29
N LYS A 233 -1.80 72.23 -29.76
CA LYS A 233 -2.89 71.22 -29.86
C LYS A 233 -3.44 70.77 -28.51
N GLY A 234 -2.68 70.95 -27.43
CA GLY A 234 -3.12 70.66 -26.07
C GLY A 234 -3.74 71.87 -25.35
N GLY A 235 -3.41 73.10 -25.75
CA GLY A 235 -3.74 74.29 -24.95
C GLY A 235 -3.15 74.19 -23.54
N LEU A 236 -1.90 73.74 -23.44
CA LEU A 236 -1.16 73.52 -22.20
C LEU A 236 0.30 73.90 -22.40
N ASP A 237 0.65 75.12 -21.97
CA ASP A 237 2.03 75.59 -21.98
C ASP A 237 2.84 74.89 -20.88
N ILE A 238 4.05 74.43 -21.20
CA ILE A 238 4.92 73.66 -20.29
C ILE A 238 6.37 74.06 -20.52
N ASP A 239 7.03 74.50 -19.45
CA ASP A 239 8.46 74.80 -19.47
C ASP A 239 9.31 73.54 -19.77
N PRO A 240 10.29 73.61 -20.71
CA PRO A 240 11.11 72.48 -21.10
C PRO A 240 11.94 71.82 -19.98
N SER A 241 12.27 72.53 -18.88
CA SER A 241 13.03 71.95 -17.75
C SER A 241 12.23 70.89 -16.99
N THR A 242 10.90 70.98 -17.02
CA THR A 242 10.00 70.02 -16.34
C THR A 242 10.06 68.60 -16.93
N VAL A 243 10.57 68.47 -18.16
CA VAL A 243 10.87 67.20 -18.84
C VAL A 243 12.30 66.80 -18.50
N LEU A 244 12.47 65.96 -17.48
CA LEU A 244 13.76 65.45 -17.02
C LEU A 244 14.49 64.68 -18.12
N ALA A 245 13.80 63.77 -18.80
CA ALA A 245 14.35 62.98 -19.90
C ALA A 245 13.29 62.67 -20.96
N ILE A 246 13.70 62.63 -22.23
CA ILE A 246 12.85 62.24 -23.35
C ILE A 246 13.70 61.55 -24.43
N HIS A 247 13.25 60.39 -24.91
CA HIS A 247 13.94 59.59 -25.93
C HIS A 247 12.99 58.58 -26.60
N ARG A 248 13.32 58.10 -27.80
CA ARG A 248 12.66 56.93 -28.40
C ARG A 248 13.18 55.63 -27.80
N ILE A 249 12.28 54.67 -27.61
CA ILE A 249 12.63 53.30 -27.22
C ILE A 249 13.29 52.63 -28.45
N PRO A 250 14.49 52.01 -28.33
CA PRO A 250 15.02 51.16 -29.39
C PRO A 250 14.11 49.94 -29.57
N GLY A 251 13.78 49.59 -30.81
CA GLY A 251 12.82 48.52 -31.11
C GLY A 251 12.81 48.13 -32.59
N GLY A 252 12.20 46.99 -32.89
CA GLY A 252 12.20 46.39 -34.23
C GLY A 252 11.55 47.26 -35.32
N SER A 253 12.04 47.14 -36.55
CA SER A 253 11.85 48.07 -37.68
C SER A 253 10.41 48.25 -38.20
N ARG A 254 9.39 47.61 -37.61
CA ARG A 254 7.99 47.68 -38.06
C ARG A 254 7.25 48.87 -37.45
N GLY A 255 7.57 50.07 -37.91
CA GLY A 255 6.82 51.30 -37.64
C GLY A 255 7.56 52.34 -36.79
N GLN A 256 6.82 53.36 -36.35
CA GLN A 256 7.36 54.50 -35.59
C GLN A 256 7.69 54.09 -34.15
N ARG A 257 8.94 54.29 -33.71
CA ARG A 257 9.41 53.89 -32.38
C ARG A 257 8.74 54.75 -31.30
N PRO A 258 8.16 54.15 -30.24
CA PRO A 258 7.53 54.91 -29.16
C PRO A 258 8.50 55.87 -28.46
N VAL A 259 7.99 57.00 -27.97
CA VAL A 259 8.76 57.96 -27.15
C VAL A 259 8.40 57.74 -25.67
N ILE A 260 9.40 57.71 -24.78
CA ILE A 260 9.21 57.86 -23.33
C ILE A 260 9.49 59.30 -22.96
N VAL A 261 8.59 59.90 -22.19
CA VAL A 261 8.78 61.21 -21.54
C VAL A 261 8.77 61.01 -20.04
N LYS A 262 9.84 61.38 -19.33
CA LYS A 262 9.92 61.41 -17.87
C LYS A 262 9.83 62.84 -17.38
N PHE A 263 8.78 63.15 -16.61
CA PHE A 263 8.61 64.45 -15.97
C PHE A 263 9.29 64.47 -14.59
N ILE A 264 9.67 65.66 -14.13
CA ILE A 264 10.14 65.85 -12.74
C ILE A 264 8.98 65.56 -11.77
N ASN A 265 7.83 66.21 -11.98
CA ASN A 265 6.68 66.15 -11.07
C ASN A 265 5.51 65.32 -11.62
N SER A 266 4.89 64.52 -10.74
CA SER A 266 3.70 63.70 -11.00
C SER A 266 2.47 64.54 -11.37
N GLU A 267 2.35 65.75 -10.84
CA GLU A 267 1.30 66.71 -11.22
C GLU A 267 1.38 67.13 -12.67
N ILE A 268 2.60 67.35 -13.20
CA ILE A 268 2.81 67.80 -14.58
C ILE A 268 2.46 66.64 -15.53
N LYS A 269 2.92 65.42 -15.21
CA LYS A 269 2.44 64.19 -15.86
C LYS A 269 0.91 64.10 -15.86
N THR A 270 0.26 64.42 -14.74
CA THR A 270 -1.21 64.38 -14.58
C THR A 270 -1.91 65.46 -15.42
N LYS A 271 -1.36 66.67 -15.51
CA LYS A 271 -1.86 67.75 -16.38
C LYS A 271 -1.75 67.35 -17.86
N VAL A 272 -0.63 66.75 -18.28
CA VAL A 272 -0.41 66.24 -19.65
C VAL A 272 -1.33 65.06 -19.99
N ILE A 273 -1.40 64.03 -19.16
CA ILE A 273 -2.17 62.80 -19.47
C ILE A 273 -3.69 63.03 -19.48
N LYS A 274 -4.19 64.12 -18.87
CA LYS A 274 -5.57 64.59 -18.99
C LYS A 274 -5.88 65.15 -20.40
N LYS A 275 -4.90 65.77 -21.08
CA LYS A 275 -5.05 66.29 -22.45
C LYS A 275 -4.93 65.21 -23.55
N ARG A 276 -4.78 63.93 -23.20
CA ARG A 276 -4.56 62.84 -24.18
C ARG A 276 -5.63 62.70 -25.27
N GLN A 277 -6.87 63.12 -25.01
CA GLN A 277 -7.95 63.03 -26.00
C GLN A 277 -7.84 64.08 -27.10
N THR A 278 -7.45 65.33 -26.80
CA THR A 278 -7.29 66.38 -27.83
C THR A 278 -6.05 66.14 -28.70
N LEU A 279 -5.08 65.41 -28.17
CA LEU A 279 -3.81 65.08 -28.81
C LEU A 279 -3.84 63.77 -29.63
N LYS A 280 -4.94 63.00 -29.55
CA LYS A 280 -5.11 61.68 -30.20
C LYS A 280 -4.91 61.71 -31.72
N SER A 281 -5.14 62.85 -32.36
CA SER A 281 -4.90 63.09 -33.80
C SER A 281 -3.43 63.25 -34.18
N VAL A 282 -2.54 63.48 -33.21
CA VAL A 282 -1.08 63.63 -33.41
C VAL A 282 -0.33 62.40 -32.91
N PHE A 283 -0.70 61.88 -31.74
CA PHE A 283 -0.18 60.65 -31.16
C PHE A 283 -1.07 60.11 -30.03
N MET A 284 -0.91 58.84 -29.66
CA MET A 284 -1.57 58.26 -28.49
C MET A 284 -0.67 58.32 -27.26
N MET A 285 -1.18 58.81 -26.13
CA MET A 285 -0.47 58.86 -24.85
C MET A 285 -1.04 57.85 -23.85
N HIS A 286 -0.15 57.03 -23.29
CA HIS A 286 -0.45 56.04 -22.26
C HIS A 286 0.44 56.28 -21.04
N GLU A 287 -0.01 55.90 -19.85
CA GLU A 287 0.89 55.79 -18.70
C GLU A 287 1.91 54.66 -18.93
N HIS A 288 3.14 54.83 -18.46
CA HIS A 288 4.13 53.75 -18.54
C HIS A 288 3.83 52.73 -17.43
N VAL A 289 3.11 51.67 -17.80
CA VAL A 289 2.75 50.54 -16.95
C VAL A 289 3.67 49.35 -17.28
N THR A 290 4.08 48.58 -16.27
CA THR A 290 4.93 47.39 -16.48
C THR A 290 4.18 46.29 -17.25
N PRO A 291 4.88 45.41 -18.00
CA PRO A 291 4.23 44.33 -18.74
C PRO A 291 3.38 43.40 -17.85
N MET A 292 3.86 43.09 -16.63
CA MET A 292 3.12 42.26 -15.67
C MET A 292 1.82 42.93 -15.20
N ASN A 293 1.85 44.24 -14.92
CA ASN A 293 0.65 44.99 -14.57
C ASN A 293 -0.33 45.10 -15.76
N VAL A 294 0.16 45.25 -17.00
CA VAL A 294 -0.68 45.23 -18.21
C VAL A 294 -1.35 43.86 -18.40
N ASN A 295 -0.60 42.77 -18.22
CA ASN A 295 -1.15 41.41 -18.32
C ASN A 295 -2.18 41.14 -17.20
N LEU A 296 -1.92 41.55 -15.96
CA LEU A 296 -2.89 41.45 -14.86
C LEU A 296 -4.20 42.18 -15.19
N ILE A 297 -4.14 43.41 -15.72
CA ILE A 297 -5.33 44.16 -16.14
C ILE A 297 -6.06 43.47 -17.31
N LYS A 298 -5.34 42.77 -18.20
CA LYS A 298 -5.95 41.97 -19.27
C LYS A 298 -6.71 40.78 -18.68
N SER A 299 -6.03 39.93 -17.89
CA SER A 299 -6.63 38.73 -17.30
C SER A 299 -7.78 39.05 -16.34
N LEU A 300 -7.74 40.18 -15.64
CA LEU A 300 -8.88 40.66 -14.83
C LEU A 300 -10.11 41.01 -15.70
N LYS A 301 -9.94 41.53 -16.91
CA LYS A 301 -11.05 41.80 -17.85
C LYS A 301 -11.54 40.58 -18.61
N GLU A 302 -10.83 39.46 -18.50
CA GLU A 302 -11.21 38.17 -19.07
C GLU A 302 -11.87 37.27 -18.01
N ASN A 303 -12.09 37.79 -16.78
CA ASN A 303 -12.72 37.08 -15.68
C ASN A 303 -14.16 37.59 -15.45
N GLU A 304 -15.13 36.68 -15.52
CA GLU A 304 -16.58 36.97 -15.42
C GLU A 304 -17.00 37.63 -14.10
N ARG A 305 -16.17 37.54 -13.05
CA ARG A 305 -16.45 38.08 -11.71
C ARG A 305 -16.07 39.56 -11.58
N VAL A 306 -15.45 40.15 -12.60
CA VAL A 306 -14.93 41.52 -12.63
C VAL A 306 -15.70 42.35 -13.65
N ASP A 307 -16.42 43.39 -13.19
CA ASP A 307 -17.06 44.38 -14.07
C ASP A 307 -15.99 45.20 -14.83
N SER A 308 -15.01 45.73 -14.10
CA SER A 308 -14.02 46.63 -14.68
C SER A 308 -12.69 46.62 -13.96
N ALA A 309 -11.59 46.68 -14.73
CA ALA A 309 -10.23 46.75 -14.20
C ALA A 309 -9.42 47.90 -14.81
N TRP A 310 -8.67 48.61 -13.97
CA TRP A 310 -7.88 49.79 -14.35
C TRP A 310 -6.60 49.94 -13.53
N TYR A 311 -5.68 50.74 -14.07
CA TYR A 311 -4.44 51.15 -13.40
C TYR A 311 -4.60 52.56 -12.83
N PHE A 312 -4.13 52.79 -11.60
CA PHE A 312 -4.05 54.12 -11.02
C PHE A 312 -2.92 54.22 -9.97
N ASN A 313 -2.11 55.28 -10.03
CA ASN A 313 -1.07 55.59 -9.03
C ASN A 313 -0.21 54.38 -8.61
N CYS A 314 0.41 53.70 -9.59
CA CYS A 314 1.25 52.51 -9.39
C CYS A 314 0.55 51.24 -8.86
N ASN A 315 -0.78 51.20 -8.80
CA ASN A 315 -1.56 50.04 -8.36
C ASN A 315 -2.56 49.61 -9.44
N VAL A 316 -2.88 48.31 -9.48
CA VAL A 316 -4.00 47.76 -10.26
C VAL A 316 -5.22 47.66 -9.36
N TYR A 317 -6.37 48.05 -9.89
CA TYR A 317 -7.67 47.95 -9.23
C TYR A 317 -8.66 47.20 -10.13
N ALA A 318 -9.57 46.49 -9.48
CA ALA A 318 -10.76 45.91 -10.09
C ALA A 318 -12.01 46.34 -9.30
N LEU A 319 -13.13 46.42 -10.00
CA LEU A 319 -14.48 46.42 -9.45
C LEU A 319 -15.07 45.03 -9.71
N ASP A 320 -15.60 44.37 -8.69
CA ASP A 320 -16.36 43.13 -8.91
C ASP A 320 -17.81 43.41 -9.31
N ILE A 321 -18.53 42.35 -9.70
CA ILE A 321 -19.95 42.41 -10.07
C ILE A 321 -20.90 42.89 -8.95
N ASN A 322 -20.44 42.97 -7.70
CA ASN A 322 -21.21 43.49 -6.57
C ASN A 322 -20.97 45.00 -6.34
N GLY A 323 -19.97 45.58 -7.03
CA GLY A 323 -19.53 46.96 -6.84
C GLY A 323 -18.43 47.14 -5.79
N ASP A 324 -17.86 46.06 -5.25
CA ASP A 324 -16.73 46.15 -4.31
C ASP A 324 -15.41 46.37 -5.06
N ARG A 325 -14.56 47.26 -4.51
CA ARG A 325 -13.31 47.68 -5.16
C ARG A 325 -12.09 47.02 -4.53
N HIS A 326 -11.44 46.18 -5.32
CA HIS A 326 -10.27 45.40 -4.91
C HIS A 326 -8.97 46.04 -5.42
N LYS A 327 -7.90 45.99 -4.62
CA LYS A 327 -6.53 46.25 -5.08
C LYS A 327 -5.85 44.90 -5.31
N LEU A 328 -5.25 44.71 -6.49
CA LEU A 328 -4.58 43.47 -6.86
C LEU A 328 -3.10 43.67 -7.22
N GLU A 329 -2.32 42.63 -7.00
CA GLU A 329 -0.89 42.53 -7.31
C GLU A 329 -0.60 41.27 -8.14
N ILE A 330 0.56 41.24 -8.81
CA ILE A 330 0.87 40.30 -9.91
C ILE A 330 1.06 38.82 -9.52
N CYS A 331 0.88 38.49 -8.24
CA CYS A 331 0.93 37.12 -7.69
C CYS A 331 -0.31 36.79 -6.83
N ASP A 332 -1.34 37.63 -6.84
CA ASP A 332 -2.56 37.39 -6.05
C ASP A 332 -3.39 36.24 -6.64
N ASP A 333 -3.86 35.34 -5.78
CA ASP A 333 -4.95 34.41 -6.10
C ASP A 333 -6.26 35.20 -6.24
N ILE A 334 -6.67 35.41 -7.49
CA ILE A 334 -7.91 36.10 -7.90
C ILE A 334 -9.12 35.51 -7.18
N ASP A 335 -9.25 34.17 -7.17
CA ASP A 335 -10.41 33.52 -6.58
C ASP A 335 -10.43 33.60 -5.06
N GLN A 336 -9.29 33.73 -4.38
CA GLN A 336 -9.22 34.04 -2.95
C GLN A 336 -9.58 35.51 -2.67
N LYS A 337 -9.12 36.47 -3.48
CA LYS A 337 -9.46 37.90 -3.32
C LYS A 337 -10.97 38.14 -3.46
N PHE A 338 -11.59 37.59 -4.51
CA PHE A 338 -13.03 37.69 -4.71
C PHE A 338 -13.85 36.66 -3.88
N ARG A 339 -13.24 35.86 -2.98
CA ARG A 339 -13.97 34.83 -2.19
C ARG A 339 -14.78 35.37 -1.01
N HIS A 340 -14.67 36.65 -0.68
CA HIS A 340 -15.36 37.28 0.46
C HIS A 340 -16.81 37.69 0.14
N ILE A 341 -17.45 37.04 -0.83
CA ILE A 341 -18.89 37.18 -1.09
C ILE A 341 -19.63 36.55 0.10
N ARG A 342 -20.46 37.34 0.79
CA ARG A 342 -21.42 36.81 1.76
C ARG A 342 -22.52 36.05 1.02
N LEU A 343 -22.81 34.84 1.49
CA LEU A 343 -24.10 34.18 1.31
C LEU A 343 -25.16 34.89 2.17
#